data_AF-A0A090HZ43-F1
#
_entry.id   AF-A0A090HZ43-F1
#
_cell.length_a   1.000
_cell.length_b   1.000
_cell.length_c   1.000
_cell.angle_alpha   90.00
_cell.angle_beta   90.00
_cell.angle_gamma   90.00
#
_symmetry.space_group_name_H-M   'P 1'
#
loop_
_entity.id
_entity.type
_entity.pdbx_description
1 polymer ?
#
loop_
_entity_poly.entity_id
_entity_poly.type
_entity_poly.pdbx_seq_one_letter_code
_entity_poly.pdbx_strand_id
1 'polypeptide(L)'
;MKITFIFSLLNIIIYITLAILFVVLIVNIIKALKKYINSQEVRKEKDVAKKSLGEILKKYRMENKMTQEFVAEALGVSRQAVSKWENGTSDPSTSNLISIAKLFKISPEELLTQVKSNISTE
;
A
#
# COMPACT_ATOMS: atom_id res chain seq x y z
N MET A 1 -61.44 -7.44 20.06
CA MET A 1 -60.74 -6.16 20.32
C MET A 1 -59.36 -6.34 20.95
N LYS A 2 -59.20 -7.08 22.06
CA LYS A 2 -57.88 -7.26 22.70
C LYS A 2 -56.86 -8.01 21.84
N ILE A 3 -57.29 -9.02 21.09
CA ILE A 3 -56.43 -9.85 20.22
C ILE A 3 -55.89 -9.05 19.02
N THR A 4 -56.73 -8.27 18.34
CA THR A 4 -56.31 -7.40 17.23
C THR A 4 -55.36 -6.30 17.69
N PHE A 5 -55.53 -5.79 18.90
CA PHE A 5 -54.59 -4.85 19.53
C PHE A 5 -53.21 -5.48 19.76
N ILE A 6 -53.16 -6.73 20.23
CA ILE A 6 -51.90 -7.48 20.42
C ILE A 6 -51.17 -7.68 19.09
N PHE A 7 -51.88 -8.06 18.02
CA PHE A 7 -51.27 -8.20 16.69
C PHE A 7 -50.74 -6.88 16.12
N SER A 8 -51.44 -5.77 16.36
CA SER A 8 -50.96 -4.44 15.98
C SER A 8 -49.68 -4.06 16.72
N LEU A 9 -49.59 -4.36 18.02
CA LEU A 9 -48.40 -4.11 18.84
C LEU A 9 -47.21 -4.94 18.36
N LEU A 10 -47.43 -6.21 18.02
CA LEU A 10 -46.40 -7.10 17.48
C LEU A 10 -45.86 -6.60 16.13
N ASN A 11 -46.76 -6.11 15.27
CA ASN A 11 -46.37 -5.57 13.97
C ASN A 11 -45.50 -4.31 14.11
N ILE A 12 -45.84 -3.42 15.07
CA ILE A 12 -45.02 -2.25 15.40
C ILE A 12 -43.61 -2.67 15.85
N ILE A 13 -43.50 -3.70 16.68
CA ILE A 13 -42.20 -4.22 17.13
C ILE A 13 -41.38 -4.74 15.95
N ILE A 14 -42.01 -5.46 14.99
CA ILE A 14 -41.35 -5.94 13.77
C ILE A 14 -40.83 -4.77 12.92
N TYR A 15 -41.62 -3.71 12.76
CA TYR A 15 -41.15 -2.53 12.04
C TYR A 15 -39.97 -1.84 12.74
N ILE A 16 -39.97 -1.79 14.08
CA ILE A 16 -38.86 -1.22 14.87
C ILE A 16 -37.58 -2.05 14.70
N THR A 17 -37.66 -3.39 14.78
CA THR A 17 -36.47 -4.25 14.63
C THR A 17 -35.88 -4.17 13.22
N LEU A 18 -36.73 -4.12 12.19
CA LEU A 18 -36.31 -3.90 10.80
C LEU A 18 -35.65 -2.53 10.62
N ALA A 19 -36.19 -1.48 11.24
CA ALA A 19 -35.60 -0.14 11.19
C ALA A 19 -34.21 -0.11 11.85
N ILE A 20 -34.04 -0.76 13.00
CA ILE A 20 -32.73 -0.86 13.68
C ILE A 20 -31.72 -1.61 12.81
N LEU A 21 -32.13 -2.73 12.21
CA LEU A 21 -31.26 -3.50 11.31
C LEU A 21 -30.83 -2.67 10.09
N PHE A 22 -31.76 -1.94 9.50
CA PHE A 22 -31.48 -1.03 8.38
C PHE A 22 -30.46 0.04 8.77
N VAL A 23 -30.61 0.65 9.97
CA VAL A 23 -29.66 1.63 10.52
C VAL A 23 -28.26 1.02 10.73
N VAL A 24 -28.17 -0.22 11.20
CA VAL A 24 -26.87 -0.90 11.36
C VAL A 24 -26.20 -1.14 10.00
N LEU A 25 -26.96 -1.58 9.00
CA LEU A 25 -26.44 -1.81 7.65
C LEU A 25 -25.91 -0.52 7.01
N ILE A 26 -26.65 0.59 7.09
CA ILE A 26 -26.22 1.87 6.53
C ILE A 26 -24.94 2.39 7.21
N VAL A 27 -24.81 2.23 8.53
CA VAL A 27 -23.57 2.60 9.25
C VAL A 27 -22.38 1.77 8.78
N ASN A 28 -22.57 0.46 8.56
CA ASN A 28 -21.52 -0.41 8.04
C ASN A 28 -21.10 -0.02 6.62
N ILE A 29 -22.06 0.34 5.76
CA ILE A 29 -21.79 0.84 4.41
C ILE A 29 -20.99 2.15 4.46
N ILE A 30 -21.40 3.12 5.27
CA ILE A 30 -20.66 4.39 5.42
C ILE A 30 -19.23 4.13 5.92
N LYS A 31 -19.05 3.28 6.94
CA LYS A 31 -17.73 2.91 7.45
C LYS A 31 -16.86 2.26 6.38
N ALA A 32 -17.43 1.34 5.60
CA ALA A 32 -16.73 0.67 4.50
C ALA A 32 -16.35 1.65 3.39
N LEU A 33 -17.25 2.55 2.99
CA LEU A 33 -16.99 3.58 2.00
C LEU A 33 -15.92 4.57 2.47
N LYS A 34 -15.98 5.03 3.73
CA LYS A 34 -14.95 5.90 4.31
C LYS A 34 -13.59 5.20 4.33
N LYS A 35 -13.54 3.91 4.66
CA LYS A 35 -12.32 3.10 4.60
C LYS A 35 -11.81 2.99 3.17
N TYR A 36 -12.68 2.72 2.20
CA TYR A 36 -12.31 2.59 0.78
C TYR A 36 -11.74 3.89 0.22
N ILE A 37 -12.43 5.01 0.42
CA ILE A 37 -12.01 6.34 -0.04
C ILE A 37 -10.66 6.71 0.59
N ASN A 38 -10.52 6.56 1.91
CA ASN A 38 -9.28 6.90 2.60
C ASN A 38 -8.13 5.92 2.27
N SER A 39 -8.43 4.66 1.94
CA SER A 39 -7.41 3.68 1.54
C SER A 39 -6.87 3.90 0.11
N GLN A 40 -7.63 4.59 -0.75
CA GLN A 40 -7.25 4.89 -2.13
C GLN A 40 -6.27 6.08 -2.19
N GLU A 41 -6.50 7.12 -1.40
CA GLU A 41 -5.62 8.31 -1.37
C GLU A 41 -4.25 7.98 -0.76
N VAL A 42 -4.19 7.21 0.34
CA VAL A 42 -2.92 6.76 0.93
C VAL A 42 -2.10 5.86 -0.01
N ARG A 43 -2.75 5.20 -0.98
CA ARG A 43 -2.05 4.39 -2.00
C ARG A 43 -1.52 5.26 -3.14
N LYS A 44 -2.28 6.25 -3.59
CA LYS A 44 -1.88 7.16 -4.66
C LYS A 44 -0.89 8.23 -4.20
N GLU A 45 -1.01 8.75 -2.98
CA GLU A 45 -0.01 9.65 -2.40
C GLU A 45 1.32 8.92 -2.19
N LYS A 46 1.32 7.62 -1.86
CA LYS A 46 2.56 6.82 -1.86
C LYS A 46 3.15 6.64 -3.25
N ASP A 47 2.32 6.45 -4.29
CA ASP A 47 2.80 6.29 -5.66
C ASP A 47 3.27 7.61 -6.31
N VAL A 48 2.85 8.77 -5.77
CA VAL A 48 3.11 10.12 -6.32
C VAL A 48 4.10 10.92 -5.47
N ALA A 49 4.17 10.69 -4.15
CA ALA A 49 5.13 11.35 -3.27
C ALA A 49 6.53 10.75 -3.46
N LYS A 50 7.23 11.26 -4.49
CA LYS A 50 8.68 11.20 -4.65
C LYS A 50 9.22 9.76 -4.75
N LYS A 51 9.33 9.24 -5.99
CA LYS A 51 10.02 7.97 -6.28
C LYS A 51 11.43 7.98 -5.70
N SER A 52 11.54 7.50 -4.47
CA SER A 52 12.80 7.43 -3.74
C SER A 52 13.71 6.40 -4.40
N LEU A 53 15.01 6.48 -4.12
CA LEU A 53 15.96 5.45 -4.53
C LEU A 53 15.43 4.05 -4.17
N GLY A 54 14.87 3.87 -2.96
CA GLY A 54 14.30 2.61 -2.51
C GLY A 54 13.16 2.07 -3.38
N GLU A 55 12.28 2.94 -3.85
CA GLU A 55 11.19 2.54 -4.73
C GLU A 55 11.67 2.15 -6.13
N ILE A 56 12.69 2.85 -6.65
CA ILE A 56 13.34 2.50 -7.92
C ILE A 56 14.01 1.13 -7.80
N LEU A 57 14.74 0.88 -6.72
CA LEU A 57 15.35 -0.42 -6.44
C LEU A 57 14.31 -1.55 -6.39
N LYS A 58 13.21 -1.32 -5.68
CA LYS A 58 12.11 -2.28 -5.57
C LYS A 58 11.45 -2.54 -6.92
N LYS A 59 11.23 -1.50 -7.72
CA LYS A 59 10.67 -1.60 -9.07
C LYS A 59 11.55 -2.50 -9.95
N TYR A 60 12.84 -2.21 -10.06
CA TYR A 60 13.76 -3.01 -10.88
C TYR A 60 13.88 -4.45 -10.39
N ARG A 61 13.87 -4.67 -9.06
CA ARG A 61 13.83 -6.03 -8.50
C ARG A 61 12.60 -6.81 -8.96
N MET A 62 11.43 -6.18 -8.92
CA MET A 62 10.17 -6.82 -9.33
C MET A 62 10.11 -7.06 -10.84
N GLU A 63 10.61 -6.13 -11.66
CA GLU A 63 10.71 -6.29 -13.12
C GLU A 63 11.63 -7.46 -13.50
N ASN A 64 12.70 -7.67 -12.73
CA ASN A 64 13.60 -8.82 -12.86
C ASN A 64 13.09 -10.10 -12.16
N LYS A 65 11.88 -10.07 -11.56
CA LYS A 65 11.25 -11.21 -10.87
C LYS A 65 12.09 -11.80 -9.72
N MET A 66 12.87 -10.96 -9.05
CA MET A 66 13.75 -11.38 -7.95
C MET A 66 13.10 -11.16 -6.59
N THR A 67 13.42 -12.01 -5.60
CA THR A 67 13.04 -11.79 -4.20
C THR A 67 14.07 -10.91 -3.50
N GLN A 68 13.72 -10.29 -2.37
CA GLN A 68 14.69 -9.56 -1.55
C GLN A 68 15.81 -10.49 -1.04
N GLU A 69 15.48 -11.77 -0.80
CA GLU A 69 16.45 -12.80 -0.41
C GLU A 69 17.48 -13.04 -1.51
N PHE A 70 17.01 -13.23 -2.74
CA PHE A 70 17.86 -13.47 -3.89
C PHE A 70 18.82 -12.29 -4.15
N VAL A 71 18.30 -11.06 -4.08
CA VAL A 71 19.13 -9.85 -4.23
C VAL A 71 20.18 -9.77 -3.11
N ALA A 72 19.81 -10.11 -1.88
CA ALA A 72 20.71 -10.08 -0.75
C ALA A 72 21.85 -11.10 -0.90
N GLU A 73 21.50 -12.33 -1.29
CA GLU A 73 22.47 -13.40 -1.57
C GLU A 73 23.41 -13.02 -2.72
N ALA A 74 22.87 -12.51 -3.83
CA ALA A 74 23.66 -12.10 -5.00
C ALA A 74 24.63 -10.94 -4.69
N LEU A 75 24.29 -10.08 -3.73
CA LEU A 75 25.11 -8.94 -3.30
C LEU A 75 26.01 -9.25 -2.09
N GLY A 76 25.88 -10.42 -1.48
CA GLY A 76 26.61 -10.78 -0.25
C GLY A 76 26.22 -9.92 0.96
N VAL A 77 24.96 -9.50 1.05
CA VAL A 77 24.43 -8.67 2.16
C VAL A 77 23.28 -9.37 2.86
N SER A 78 22.83 -8.82 3.99
CA SER A 78 21.62 -9.35 4.66
C SER A 78 20.35 -8.97 3.91
N ARG A 79 19.35 -9.85 3.90
CA ARG A 79 17.99 -9.56 3.42
C ARG A 79 17.43 -8.28 4.05
N GLN A 80 17.74 -8.03 5.32
CA GLN A 80 17.29 -6.85 6.03
C GLN A 80 17.93 -5.56 5.50
N ALA A 81 19.17 -5.61 5.01
CA ALA A 81 19.77 -4.46 4.31
C ALA A 81 18.97 -4.12 3.04
N VAL A 82 18.66 -5.11 2.20
CA VAL A 82 17.84 -4.91 0.99
C VAL A 82 16.45 -4.35 1.33
N SER A 83 15.81 -4.89 2.37
CA SER A 83 14.53 -4.38 2.86
C SER A 83 14.61 -2.92 3.31
N LYS A 84 15.67 -2.55 4.04
CA LYS A 84 15.87 -1.18 4.51
C LYS A 84 16.12 -0.20 3.36
N TRP A 85 16.86 -0.61 2.34
CA TRP A 85 17.10 0.17 1.12
C TRP A 85 15.79 0.40 0.36
N GLU A 86 15.01 -0.65 0.11
CA GLU A 86 13.73 -0.54 -0.61
C GLU A 86 12.67 0.30 0.12
N ASN A 87 12.75 0.36 1.45
CA ASN A 87 11.85 1.17 2.28
C ASN A 87 12.38 2.58 2.55
N GLY A 88 13.56 2.96 2.03
CA GLY A 88 14.16 4.28 2.24
C GLY A 88 14.63 4.56 3.67
N THR A 89 14.79 3.52 4.49
CA THR A 89 15.22 3.66 5.91
C THR A 89 16.74 3.70 6.07
N SER A 90 17.47 3.34 5.01
CA SER A 90 18.93 3.49 4.90
C SER A 90 19.29 3.46 3.41
N ASP A 91 20.41 4.07 3.04
CA ASP A 91 20.90 4.01 1.66
C ASP A 91 21.93 2.88 1.48
N PRO A 92 22.01 2.27 0.28
CA PRO A 92 23.12 1.39 -0.07
C PRO A 92 24.41 2.20 -0.19
N SER A 93 25.54 1.59 0.16
CA SER A 93 26.87 2.17 -0.14
C SER A 93 27.05 2.33 -1.65
N THR A 94 27.97 3.20 -2.08
CA THR A 94 28.32 3.35 -3.51
C THR A 94 28.71 2.02 -4.15
N SER A 95 29.47 1.18 -3.43
CA SER A 95 29.82 -0.17 -3.89
C SER A 95 28.59 -1.05 -4.11
N ASN A 96 27.64 -1.05 -3.18
CA ASN A 96 26.41 -1.83 -3.29
C ASN A 96 25.52 -1.29 -4.41
N LEU A 97 25.47 0.03 -4.60
CA LEU A 97 24.71 0.65 -5.68
C LEU A 97 25.22 0.22 -7.05
N ILE A 98 26.54 0.15 -7.24
CA ILE A 98 27.16 -0.36 -8.48
C ILE A 98 26.82 -1.85 -8.68
N SER A 99 26.89 -2.65 -7.62
CA SER A 99 26.57 -4.08 -7.69
C SER A 99 25.09 -4.33 -7.99
N ILE A 100 24.19 -3.53 -7.43
CA ILE A 100 22.75 -3.53 -7.72
C ILE A 100 22.51 -3.19 -9.20
N ALA A 101 23.13 -2.13 -9.71
CA ALA A 101 22.96 -1.73 -11.11
C ALA A 101 23.39 -2.86 -12.07
N LYS A 102 24.52 -3.51 -11.78
CA LYS A 102 24.97 -4.71 -12.51
C LYS A 102 23.97 -5.86 -12.41
N LEU A 103 23.44 -6.15 -11.22
CA LEU A 103 22.47 -7.21 -10.99
C LEU A 103 21.17 -6.99 -11.79
N PHE A 104 20.69 -5.75 -11.83
CA PHE A 104 19.49 -5.35 -12.57
C PHE A 104 19.74 -5.06 -14.06
N LYS A 105 20.99 -5.20 -14.53
CA LYS A 105 21.42 -4.96 -15.92
C LYS A 105 21.12 -3.54 -16.41
N ILE A 106 21.27 -2.56 -15.53
CA ILE A 106 21.13 -1.12 -15.83
C ILE A 106 22.40 -0.38 -15.49
N SER A 107 22.56 0.84 -16.03
CA SER A 107 23.68 1.69 -15.63
C SER A 107 23.44 2.34 -14.26
N PRO A 108 24.46 2.52 -13.41
CA PRO A 108 24.33 3.31 -12.18
C PRO A 108 23.81 4.73 -12.46
N GLU A 109 24.19 5.31 -13.60
CA GLU A 109 23.73 6.62 -14.07
C GLU A 109 22.23 6.64 -14.31
N GLU A 110 21.64 5.58 -14.90
CA GLU A 110 20.20 5.46 -15.10
C GLU A 110 19.44 5.36 -13.77
N LEU A 111 20.01 4.62 -12.81
CA LEU A 111 19.48 4.48 -11.46
C LEU A 111 19.47 5.83 -10.73
N LEU A 112 20.53 6.62 -10.88
CA LEU A 112 20.67 7.97 -10.30
C LEU A 112 19.87 9.05 -11.05
N THR A 113 19.74 8.92 -12.37
CA THR A 113 18.98 9.87 -13.21
C THR A 113 17.49 9.79 -12.90
N GLN A 114 16.96 8.59 -12.64
CA GLN A 114 15.58 8.45 -12.18
C GLN A 114 15.33 9.04 -10.79
N VAL A 115 16.35 9.09 -9.93
CA VAL A 115 16.24 9.83 -8.65
C VAL A 115 16.26 11.34 -8.92
N LYS A 116 17.16 11.81 -9.80
CA LYS A 116 17.42 13.24 -10.04
C LYS A 116 16.32 13.94 -10.85
N SER A 117 15.77 13.28 -11.88
CA SER A 117 14.67 13.80 -12.71
C SER A 117 13.40 14.11 -11.91
N ASN A 118 13.28 13.53 -10.72
CA ASN A 118 12.14 13.69 -9.83
C ASN A 118 12.40 14.70 -8.69
N ILE A 119 13.62 15.23 -8.58
CA ILE A 119 13.99 16.28 -7.61
C ILE A 119 13.97 17.66 -8.29
N SER A 120 14.18 17.73 -9.61
CA SER A 120 14.21 18.96 -10.40
C SER A 120 12.83 19.45 -10.89
N THR A 121 11.74 18.83 -10.43
CA THR A 121 10.36 19.21 -10.77
C THR A 121 9.65 19.96 -9.63
N GLU A 122 10.40 20.37 -8.60
CA GLU A 122 9.99 21.34 -7.56
C GLU A 122 10.40 22.77 -7.94
#